data_AF-A0A812T693-F1
#
_entry.id   AF-A0A812T693-F1
#
_cell.length_a   1.000
_cell.length_b   1.000
_cell.length_c   1.000
_cell.angle_alpha   90.00
_cell.angle_beta   90.00
_cell.angle_gamma   90.00
#
_symmetry.space_group_name_H-M   'P 1'
#
loop_
_entity.id
_entity.type
_entity.pdbx_description
1 polymer ?
#
loop_
_entity_poly.entity_id
_entity_poly.type
_entity_poly.pdbx_seq_one_letter_code
_entity_poly.pdbx_strand_id
1 'polypeptide(L)'
;MALTAVKEEEDEGMLLERNDESEALNVLGEATPVPPGVVLDKLSAVLSTGRARLRFVSGRSWGVNGVVFNTWTSFRCDPDGSCRLVDAADWRTGSRADWAASELQQLEDLREKAHGLPCAASSQPSVLRPRHCRRTVFQFHRECFKKKRAAAKPKAHSEMTIAAFLAIVKERLTAEGQLPLYVKLLTTVKNGAGRTEMAKLLAGYPDLVTKIPMPKAVAKPASQKPQAAKEVQVQQKQQVVPSKPAETAARPKTCDVDAEVLAAFRGLATTAGLVRLTLRRARPTQRLRLLRYLETFAQGQVQAKRQVIFCQRSSADFSDVVEAMTARLPHPGSDSLTERLAHICAVKDFFTTFEHDDREANDAVSEQEPNILAARAWNEGRLQLAMEVGIQPLFVDDPGVRLAESGYVRRAKALGYAVSFDDLH
;
A
#
# COMPACT_ATOMS: atom_id res chain seq x y z
N MET A 1 -36.42 -19.29 -52.32
CA MET A 1 -36.43 -18.42 -51.12
C MET A 1 -35.01 -18.34 -50.62
N ALA A 2 -34.42 -17.13 -50.58
CA ALA A 2 -33.04 -16.94 -50.15
C ALA A 2 -33.01 -16.56 -48.67
N LEU A 3 -32.17 -17.22 -47.87
CA LEU A 3 -31.91 -16.85 -46.48
C LEU A 3 -30.81 -15.79 -46.45
N THR A 4 -31.18 -14.54 -46.23
CA THR A 4 -30.24 -13.44 -45.96
C THR A 4 -29.65 -13.59 -44.57
N ALA A 5 -28.35 -13.85 -44.49
CA ALA A 5 -27.61 -13.81 -43.23
C ALA A 5 -27.48 -12.36 -42.76
N VAL A 6 -28.15 -12.03 -41.65
CA VAL A 6 -27.91 -10.78 -40.91
C VAL A 6 -26.56 -10.94 -40.21
N LYS A 7 -25.58 -10.12 -40.60
CA LYS A 7 -24.40 -9.92 -39.78
C LYS A 7 -24.78 -9.01 -38.63
N GLU A 8 -24.65 -9.49 -37.41
CA GLU A 8 -24.61 -8.65 -36.22
C GLU A 8 -23.31 -7.83 -36.33
N GLU A 9 -23.42 -6.52 -36.50
CA GLU A 9 -22.28 -5.61 -36.33
C GLU A 9 -21.95 -5.55 -34.85
N GLU A 10 -20.71 -5.88 -34.50
CA GLU A 10 -20.25 -5.83 -33.12
C GLU A 10 -20.29 -4.37 -32.64
N ASP A 11 -21.05 -4.16 -31.56
CA ASP A 11 -21.26 -2.89 -30.88
C ASP A 11 -19.90 -2.26 -30.54
N GLU A 12 -19.49 -1.21 -31.29
CA GLU A 12 -18.36 -0.38 -30.91
C GLU A 12 -18.73 0.33 -29.61
N GLY A 13 -18.43 -0.35 -28.51
CA GLY A 13 -18.50 0.15 -27.14
C GLY A 13 -17.54 1.31 -26.98
N MET A 14 -17.96 2.47 -27.50
CA MET A 14 -17.31 3.76 -27.39
C MET A 14 -17.37 4.17 -25.93
N LEU A 15 -16.45 3.58 -25.15
CA LEU A 15 -16.08 4.05 -23.82
C LEU A 15 -15.58 5.48 -24.01
N LEU A 16 -16.52 6.41 -23.92
CA LEU A 16 -16.27 7.81 -23.70
C LEU A 16 -15.47 7.90 -22.40
N GLU A 17 -14.15 7.90 -22.53
CA GLU A 17 -13.23 8.37 -21.50
C GLU A 17 -13.64 9.82 -21.23
N ARG A 18 -14.56 9.99 -20.27
CA ARG A 18 -15.11 11.28 -19.89
C ARG A 18 -13.97 12.23 -19.54
N ASN A 19 -14.25 13.52 -19.69
CA ASN A 19 -13.31 14.63 -19.49
C ASN A 19 -12.84 14.82 -18.02
N ASP A 20 -12.67 13.74 -17.27
CA ASP A 20 -12.21 13.71 -15.88
C ASP A 20 -10.83 14.40 -15.72
N GLU A 21 -10.02 14.46 -16.78
CA GLU A 21 -8.76 15.22 -16.75
C GLU A 21 -8.99 16.72 -16.55
N SER A 22 -10.06 17.29 -17.11
CA SER A 22 -10.38 18.71 -16.93
C SER A 22 -10.87 19.01 -15.51
N GLU A 23 -11.67 18.12 -14.93
CA GLU A 23 -12.16 18.26 -13.55
C GLU A 23 -11.02 18.07 -12.53
N ALA A 24 -10.16 17.08 -12.74
CA ALA A 24 -8.99 16.87 -11.90
C ALA A 24 -7.97 18.02 -11.98
N LEU A 25 -7.95 18.78 -13.09
CA LEU A 25 -7.07 19.94 -13.23
C LEU A 25 -7.54 21.16 -12.44
N ASN A 26 -8.84 21.35 -12.29
CA ASN A 26 -9.40 22.43 -11.47
C ASN A 26 -8.92 22.33 -9.99
N VAL A 27 -8.57 21.12 -9.52
CA VAL A 27 -8.09 20.87 -8.16
C VAL A 27 -6.66 21.40 -7.90
N LEU A 28 -5.82 21.57 -8.95
CA LEU A 28 -4.48 22.14 -8.79
C LEU A 28 -4.43 23.68 -8.90
N GLY A 29 -5.57 24.32 -9.17
CA GLY A 29 -5.64 25.75 -9.47
C GLY A 29 -5.17 26.08 -10.90
N GLU A 30 -5.07 27.36 -11.19
CA GLU A 30 -4.62 27.84 -12.49
C GLU A 30 -3.13 27.52 -12.72
N ALA A 31 -2.79 27.13 -13.94
CA ALA A 31 -1.44 26.69 -14.28
C ALA A 31 -0.44 27.85 -14.19
N THR A 32 0.60 27.71 -13.38
CA THR A 32 1.58 28.76 -13.15
C THR A 32 2.50 28.92 -14.36
N PRO A 33 2.52 30.09 -15.04
CA PRO A 33 3.46 30.36 -16.12
C PRO A 33 4.87 30.52 -15.54
N VAL A 34 5.86 29.84 -16.11
CA VAL A 34 7.26 29.89 -15.68
C VAL A 34 8.25 29.94 -16.85
N PRO A 35 9.46 30.51 -16.64
CA PRO A 35 10.54 30.47 -17.63
C PRO A 35 10.95 29.03 -18.00
N PRO A 36 11.37 28.76 -19.25
CA PRO A 36 11.67 27.41 -19.70
C PRO A 36 12.76 26.70 -18.88
N GLY A 37 13.83 27.40 -18.49
CA GLY A 37 14.88 26.87 -17.62
C GLY A 37 14.38 26.15 -16.36
N VAL A 38 13.32 26.65 -15.71
CA VAL A 38 12.73 26.02 -14.50
C VAL A 38 12.15 24.63 -14.80
N VAL A 39 11.52 24.49 -15.97
CA VAL A 39 10.95 23.22 -16.44
C VAL A 39 12.06 22.28 -16.91
N LEU A 40 13.09 22.80 -17.58
CA LEU A 40 14.25 22.03 -18.05
C LEU A 40 15.08 21.46 -16.89
N ASP A 41 15.29 22.22 -15.82
CA ASP A 41 15.99 21.73 -14.61
C ASP A 41 15.22 20.60 -13.92
N LYS A 42 13.89 20.75 -13.78
CA LYS A 42 13.03 19.69 -13.24
C LYS A 42 13.00 18.46 -14.15
N LEU A 43 12.91 18.62 -15.48
CA LEU A 43 13.02 17.52 -16.44
C LEU A 43 14.39 16.81 -16.35
N SER A 44 15.47 17.59 -16.23
CA SER A 44 16.83 17.07 -16.01
C SER A 44 16.90 16.25 -14.72
N ALA A 45 16.26 16.69 -13.64
CA ALA A 45 16.15 15.92 -12.40
C ALA A 45 15.34 14.62 -12.56
N VAL A 46 14.23 14.65 -13.31
CA VAL A 46 13.44 13.45 -13.68
C VAL A 46 14.28 12.45 -14.47
N LEU A 47 15.07 12.93 -15.45
CA LEU A 47 15.88 12.07 -16.31
C LEU A 47 17.14 11.54 -15.62
N SER A 48 17.78 12.30 -14.74
CA SER A 48 19.02 11.91 -14.06
C SER A 48 18.78 11.09 -12.77
N THR A 49 17.93 11.60 -11.87
CA THR A 49 17.70 11.03 -10.53
C THR A 49 16.39 10.27 -10.38
N GLY A 50 15.47 10.44 -11.34
CA GLY A 50 14.12 9.88 -11.26
C GLY A 50 14.08 8.36 -11.26
N ARG A 51 13.21 7.80 -10.41
CA ARG A 51 12.87 6.37 -10.39
C ARG A 51 11.59 6.11 -11.19
N ALA A 52 11.35 4.86 -11.57
CA ALA A 52 10.14 4.43 -12.29
C ALA A 52 9.86 5.28 -13.56
N ARG A 53 10.93 5.58 -14.32
CA ARG A 53 10.89 6.43 -15.52
C ARG A 53 10.26 5.68 -16.70
N LEU A 54 9.30 6.29 -17.38
CA LEU A 54 8.65 5.77 -18.59
C LEU A 54 8.40 6.91 -19.56
N ARG A 55 8.78 6.73 -20.83
CA ARG A 55 8.50 7.67 -21.92
C ARG A 55 7.14 7.37 -22.54
N PHE A 56 6.47 8.41 -23.00
CA PHE A 56 5.21 8.37 -23.71
C PHE A 56 5.35 9.19 -25.00
N VAL A 57 4.59 8.80 -26.03
CA VAL A 57 4.51 9.52 -27.31
C VAL A 57 3.04 9.55 -27.72
N SER A 58 2.53 10.72 -28.07
CA SER A 58 1.14 10.89 -28.52
C SER A 58 1.11 11.84 -29.72
N GLY A 59 0.97 11.28 -30.91
CA GLY A 59 1.11 12.01 -32.16
C GLY A 59 2.50 12.67 -32.28
N ARG A 60 2.52 14.01 -32.30
CA ARG A 60 3.75 14.82 -32.32
C ARG A 60 4.26 15.22 -30.93
N SER A 61 3.45 15.02 -29.88
CA SER A 61 3.85 15.29 -28.49
C SER A 61 4.64 14.13 -27.89
N TRP A 62 5.50 14.43 -26.93
CA TRP A 62 6.23 13.43 -26.16
C TRP A 62 6.28 13.82 -24.69
N GLY A 63 6.46 12.84 -23.82
CA GLY A 63 6.55 13.09 -22.38
C GLY A 63 7.24 11.99 -21.60
N VAL A 64 7.53 12.28 -20.34
CA VAL A 64 8.20 11.37 -19.40
C VAL A 64 7.49 11.46 -18.06
N ASN A 65 7.09 10.31 -17.52
CA ASN A 65 6.70 10.22 -16.10
C ASN A 65 7.85 9.61 -15.30
N GLY A 66 7.99 10.04 -14.04
CA GLY A 66 8.92 9.45 -13.08
C GLY A 66 8.66 9.89 -11.64
N VAL A 67 9.47 9.40 -10.71
CA VAL A 67 9.44 9.76 -9.29
C VAL A 67 10.73 10.46 -8.89
N VAL A 68 10.63 11.75 -8.54
CA VAL A 68 11.75 12.59 -8.08
C VAL A 68 11.45 13.05 -6.65
N PHE A 69 12.42 12.91 -5.74
CA PHE A 69 12.24 13.24 -4.30
C PHE A 69 10.96 12.67 -3.65
N ASN A 70 10.51 11.49 -4.08
CA ASN A 70 9.25 10.82 -3.69
C ASN A 70 7.94 11.51 -4.15
N THR A 71 8.03 12.56 -4.95
CA THR A 71 6.90 13.15 -5.68
C THR A 71 6.80 12.52 -7.07
N TRP A 72 5.58 12.31 -7.57
CA TRP A 72 5.39 11.88 -8.95
C TRP A 72 5.45 13.11 -9.86
N THR A 73 6.16 13.02 -10.97
CA THR A 73 6.33 14.12 -11.92
C THR A 73 6.04 13.62 -13.33
N SER A 74 5.24 14.38 -14.07
CA SER A 74 5.10 14.26 -15.52
C SER A 74 5.72 15.49 -16.16
N PHE A 75 6.50 15.27 -17.20
CA PHE A 75 6.83 16.28 -18.20
C PHE A 75 6.13 15.90 -19.51
N ARG A 76 5.61 16.90 -20.23
CA ARG A 76 5.08 16.79 -21.59
C ARG A 76 5.54 17.99 -22.41
N CYS A 77 5.99 17.74 -23.63
CA CYS A 77 6.27 18.72 -24.66
C CYS A 77 5.20 18.57 -25.74
N ASP A 78 4.46 19.64 -26.01
CA ASP A 78 3.42 19.69 -27.02
C ASP A 78 3.94 20.15 -28.39
N PRO A 79 3.18 19.99 -29.49
CA PRO A 79 3.70 20.19 -30.86
C PRO A 79 4.03 21.65 -31.21
N ASP A 80 3.51 22.61 -30.44
CA ASP A 80 3.83 24.04 -30.49
C ASP A 80 5.14 24.39 -29.75
N GLY A 81 5.78 23.39 -29.14
CA GLY A 81 6.96 23.52 -28.30
C GLY A 81 6.69 24.10 -26.91
N SER A 82 5.43 24.31 -26.54
CA SER A 82 5.09 24.55 -25.14
C SER A 82 5.40 23.31 -24.31
N CYS A 83 5.91 23.53 -23.10
CA CYS A 83 6.24 22.47 -22.16
C CYS A 83 5.38 22.62 -20.91
N ARG A 84 4.85 21.48 -20.47
CA ARG A 84 4.07 21.34 -19.25
C ARG A 84 4.74 20.35 -18.33
N LEU A 85 4.89 20.72 -17.07
CA LEU A 85 5.39 19.84 -16.03
C LEU A 85 4.43 19.87 -14.85
N VAL A 86 3.98 18.69 -14.42
CA VAL A 86 3.05 18.55 -13.29
C VAL A 86 3.75 17.76 -12.20
N ASP A 87 3.85 18.34 -11.00
CA ASP A 87 4.37 17.68 -9.81
C ASP A 87 3.43 17.84 -8.58
N ALA A 88 3.73 18.78 -7.69
CA ALA A 88 2.80 19.30 -6.69
C ALA A 88 2.08 20.58 -7.19
N ALA A 89 2.55 21.17 -8.29
CA ALA A 89 1.90 22.26 -9.02
C ALA A 89 1.89 21.95 -10.54
N ASP A 90 1.05 22.67 -11.29
CA ASP A 90 1.03 22.66 -12.77
C ASP A 90 1.89 23.82 -13.30
N TRP A 91 3.04 23.50 -13.88
CA TRP A 91 4.00 24.46 -14.43
C TRP A 91 3.87 24.47 -15.96
N ARG A 92 3.74 25.65 -16.57
CA ARG A 92 3.69 25.80 -18.04
C ARG A 92 4.68 26.84 -18.54
N THR A 93 5.30 26.57 -19.68
CA THR A 93 6.10 27.58 -20.42
C THR A 93 5.23 28.32 -21.43
N GLY A 94 5.77 29.41 -21.97
CA GLY A 94 5.29 29.98 -23.23
C GLY A 94 5.50 29.06 -24.43
N SER A 95 5.15 29.57 -25.60
CA SER A 95 5.35 28.94 -26.91
C SER A 95 6.83 28.79 -27.25
N ARG A 96 7.18 27.99 -28.26
CA ARG A 96 8.59 27.87 -28.71
C ARG A 96 9.26 29.20 -29.09
N ALA A 97 8.49 30.22 -29.47
CA ALA A 97 9.02 31.54 -29.84
C ALA A 97 9.60 32.31 -28.64
N ASP A 98 9.17 31.96 -27.42
CA ASP A 98 9.53 32.65 -26.17
C ASP A 98 10.82 32.08 -25.53
N TRP A 99 11.45 31.08 -26.16
CA TRP A 99 12.58 30.33 -25.60
C TRP A 99 13.92 30.83 -26.14
N ALA A 100 14.95 30.87 -25.28
CA ALA A 100 16.31 31.12 -25.74
C ALA A 100 16.86 29.94 -26.56
N ALA A 101 17.75 30.22 -27.52
CA ALA A 101 18.37 29.18 -28.34
C ALA A 101 19.12 28.11 -27.51
N SER A 102 19.72 28.50 -26.38
CA SER A 102 20.35 27.59 -25.41
C SER A 102 19.34 26.68 -24.71
N GLU A 103 18.16 27.18 -24.35
CA GLU A 103 17.09 26.40 -23.74
C GLU A 103 16.50 25.38 -24.74
N LEU A 104 16.35 25.78 -26.01
CA LEU A 104 15.94 24.88 -27.09
C LEU A 104 16.96 23.76 -27.34
N GLN A 105 18.25 24.06 -27.31
CA GLN A 105 19.30 23.04 -27.39
C GLN A 105 19.23 22.09 -26.18
N GLN A 106 19.14 22.62 -24.96
CA GLN A 106 19.00 21.83 -23.74
C GLN A 106 17.76 20.93 -23.76
N LEU A 107 16.64 21.39 -24.33
CA LEU A 107 15.43 20.58 -24.51
C LEU A 107 15.68 19.38 -25.44
N GLU A 108 16.37 19.58 -26.56
CA GLU A 108 16.68 18.49 -27.49
C GLU A 108 17.69 17.50 -26.87
N ASP A 109 18.71 17.97 -26.16
CA ASP A 109 19.62 17.12 -25.38
C ASP A 109 18.90 16.27 -24.31
N LEU A 110 17.88 16.83 -23.65
CA LEU A 110 17.03 16.12 -22.68
C LEU A 110 16.06 15.15 -23.39
N ARG A 111 15.58 15.49 -24.58
CA ARG A 111 14.76 14.63 -25.42
C ARG A 111 15.54 13.40 -25.89
N GLU A 112 16.78 13.55 -26.35
CA GLU A 112 17.66 12.42 -26.70
C GLU A 112 17.88 11.48 -25.50
N LYS A 113 18.14 12.04 -24.31
CA LYS A 113 18.23 11.27 -23.06
C LYS A 113 16.92 10.53 -22.75
N ALA A 114 15.77 11.15 -22.99
CA ALA A 114 14.46 10.51 -22.85
C ALA A 114 14.21 9.40 -23.88
N HIS A 115 14.75 9.50 -25.10
CA HIS A 115 14.63 8.44 -26.12
C HIS A 115 15.25 7.10 -25.68
N GLY A 116 16.28 7.12 -24.84
CA GLY A 116 16.86 5.94 -24.20
C GLY A 116 15.99 5.28 -23.12
N LEU A 117 14.90 5.92 -22.69
CA LEU A 117 13.94 5.32 -21.76
C LEU A 117 12.99 4.34 -22.48
N PRO A 118 12.49 3.32 -21.78
CA PRO A 118 11.41 2.49 -22.30
C PRO A 118 10.21 3.35 -22.68
N CYS A 119 9.50 2.97 -23.75
CA CYS A 119 8.35 3.71 -24.25
C CYS A 119 7.06 2.88 -24.06
N ALA A 120 6.04 3.50 -23.48
CA ALA A 120 4.67 2.99 -23.57
C ALA A 120 4.06 3.37 -24.93
N ALA A 121 3.15 2.54 -25.42
CA ALA A 121 2.33 2.83 -26.60
C ALA A 121 1.02 3.57 -26.26
N SER A 122 0.67 3.66 -24.97
CA SER A 122 -0.50 4.39 -24.49
C SER A 122 -0.25 5.90 -24.46
N SER A 123 -1.33 6.66 -24.34
CA SER A 123 -1.29 8.05 -23.87
C SER A 123 -0.53 8.17 -22.54
N GLN A 124 -0.02 9.38 -22.26
CA GLN A 124 0.65 9.69 -21.01
C GLN A 124 -0.39 9.83 -19.90
N PRO A 125 -0.38 8.98 -18.86
CA PRO A 125 -1.35 9.07 -17.78
C PRO A 125 -1.09 10.32 -16.94
N SER A 126 -2.13 11.13 -16.72
CA SER A 126 -2.06 12.37 -15.96
C SER A 126 -1.65 12.17 -14.49
N VAL A 127 -0.73 13.03 -14.02
CA VAL A 127 -0.16 13.03 -12.65
C VAL A 127 -1.20 13.16 -11.57
N LEU A 128 -2.33 13.81 -11.89
CA LEU A 128 -3.50 13.99 -11.04
C LEU A 128 -4.08 12.64 -10.59
N ARG A 129 -3.75 11.56 -11.31
CA ARG A 129 -4.03 10.17 -10.98
C ARG A 129 -2.71 9.43 -10.71
N PRO A 130 -1.93 9.71 -9.63
CA PRO A 130 -0.61 9.10 -9.42
C PRO A 130 -0.68 7.57 -9.32
N ARG A 131 -1.82 7.03 -8.83
CA ARG A 131 -2.12 5.60 -8.82
C ARG A 131 -2.17 5.01 -10.24
N HIS A 132 -2.81 5.71 -11.18
CA HIS A 132 -2.90 5.27 -12.58
C HIS A 132 -1.52 5.31 -13.24
N CYS A 133 -0.76 6.41 -13.10
CA CYS A 133 0.61 6.48 -13.63
C CYS A 133 1.51 5.35 -13.08
N ARG A 134 1.47 5.09 -11.76
CA ARG A 134 2.20 3.98 -11.12
C ARG A 134 1.77 2.62 -11.68
N ARG A 135 0.46 2.39 -11.84
CA ARG A 135 -0.09 1.15 -12.40
C ARG A 135 0.40 0.92 -13.83
N THR A 136 0.37 1.94 -14.69
CA THR A 136 0.88 1.86 -16.07
C THR A 136 2.37 1.53 -16.11
N VAL A 137 3.19 2.21 -15.30
CA VAL A 137 4.64 1.92 -15.21
C VAL A 137 4.91 0.51 -14.68
N PHE A 138 4.17 0.07 -13.66
CA PHE A 138 4.32 -1.27 -13.09
C PHE A 138 3.87 -2.37 -14.05
N GLN A 139 2.75 -2.18 -14.76
CA GLN A 139 2.25 -3.09 -15.80
C GLN A 139 3.28 -3.23 -16.93
N PHE A 140 3.79 -2.11 -17.45
CA PHE A 140 4.85 -2.10 -18.46
C PHE A 140 6.09 -2.90 -18.01
N HIS A 141 6.62 -2.64 -16.81
CA HIS A 141 7.76 -3.40 -16.30
C HIS A 141 7.43 -4.88 -16.08
N ARG A 142 6.25 -5.21 -15.55
CA ARG A 142 5.78 -6.60 -15.37
C ARG A 142 5.73 -7.35 -16.70
N GLU A 143 5.28 -6.72 -17.77
CA GLU A 143 5.31 -7.30 -19.12
C GLU A 143 6.72 -7.46 -19.67
N CYS A 144 7.60 -6.46 -19.51
CA CYS A 144 9.01 -6.59 -19.88
C CYS A 144 9.69 -7.75 -19.12
N PHE A 145 9.42 -7.93 -17.83
CA PHE A 145 9.91 -9.07 -17.06
C PHE A 145 9.28 -10.40 -17.52
N LYS A 146 7.98 -10.44 -17.85
CA LYS A 146 7.33 -11.62 -18.44
C LYS A 146 7.95 -12.02 -19.77
N LYS A 147 8.20 -11.06 -20.67
CA LYS A 147 8.88 -11.25 -21.97
C LYS A 147 10.33 -11.71 -21.77
N LYS A 148 11.11 -11.05 -20.90
CA LYS A 148 12.47 -11.49 -20.54
C LYS A 148 12.50 -12.90 -19.95
N ARG A 149 11.57 -13.25 -19.06
CA ARG A 149 11.47 -14.60 -18.47
C ARG A 149 11.02 -15.65 -19.49
N ALA A 150 10.21 -15.29 -20.48
CA ALA A 150 9.85 -16.18 -21.58
C ALA A 150 11.05 -16.42 -22.52
N ALA A 151 11.79 -15.37 -22.90
CA ALA A 151 13.02 -15.50 -23.70
C ALA A 151 14.15 -16.21 -22.94
N ALA A 152 14.22 -16.03 -21.62
CA ALA A 152 15.18 -16.71 -20.74
C ALA A 152 14.71 -18.10 -20.26
N LYS A 153 13.59 -18.64 -20.78
CA LYS A 153 13.40 -20.10 -20.75
C LYS A 153 14.41 -20.68 -21.75
N PRO A 154 15.46 -21.40 -21.30
CA PRO A 154 16.41 -21.97 -22.23
C PRO A 154 15.70 -22.97 -23.15
N LYS A 155 16.24 -23.15 -24.36
CA LYS A 155 15.92 -24.33 -25.20
C LYS A 155 16.21 -25.57 -24.35
N ALA A 156 15.15 -26.24 -23.92
CA ALA A 156 15.26 -27.33 -22.98
C ALA A 156 15.81 -28.59 -23.66
N HIS A 157 17.12 -28.79 -23.59
CA HIS A 157 17.57 -30.11 -23.15
C HIS A 157 17.05 -30.26 -21.71
N SER A 158 16.08 -31.15 -21.52
CA SER A 158 15.37 -31.29 -20.25
C SER A 158 16.28 -31.91 -19.19
N GLU A 159 16.98 -31.05 -18.46
CA GLU A 159 17.55 -31.43 -17.16
C GLU A 159 16.41 -31.87 -16.25
N MET A 160 16.25 -33.19 -16.14
CA MET A 160 15.17 -33.79 -15.37
C MET A 160 15.29 -33.39 -13.90
N THR A 161 14.22 -32.87 -13.31
CA THR A 161 14.28 -32.42 -11.91
C THR A 161 14.41 -33.62 -10.96
N ILE A 162 14.99 -33.43 -9.78
CA ILE A 162 15.07 -34.49 -8.75
C ILE A 162 13.67 -35.04 -8.41
N ALA A 163 12.64 -34.19 -8.42
CA ALA A 163 11.25 -34.63 -8.22
C ALA A 163 10.74 -35.54 -9.35
N ALA A 164 11.00 -35.19 -10.62
CA ALA A 164 10.63 -36.01 -11.77
C ALA A 164 11.42 -37.33 -11.79
N PHE A 165 12.71 -37.30 -11.44
CA PHE A 165 13.53 -38.50 -11.25
C PHE A 165 12.92 -39.42 -10.18
N LEU A 166 12.63 -38.90 -8.99
CA LEU A 166 12.04 -39.68 -7.90
C LEU A 166 10.66 -40.26 -8.23
N ALA A 167 9.86 -39.57 -9.07
CA ALA A 167 8.58 -40.11 -9.54
C ALA A 167 8.78 -41.37 -10.42
N ILE A 168 9.69 -41.31 -11.40
CA ILE A 168 10.04 -42.45 -12.27
C ILE A 168 10.59 -43.61 -11.45
N VAL A 169 11.49 -43.32 -10.50
CA VAL A 169 12.06 -44.36 -9.62
C VAL A 169 10.97 -44.97 -8.72
N LYS A 170 10.03 -44.18 -8.20
CA LYS A 170 8.90 -44.69 -7.39
C LYS A 170 8.05 -45.67 -8.18
N GLU A 171 7.64 -45.27 -9.38
CA GLU A 171 6.81 -46.07 -10.28
C GLU A 171 7.49 -47.40 -10.60
N ARG A 172 8.76 -47.35 -11.02
CA ARG A 172 9.53 -48.55 -11.37
C ARG A 172 9.73 -49.49 -10.18
N LEU A 173 10.17 -48.97 -9.02
CA LEU A 173 10.42 -49.81 -7.84
C LEU A 173 9.13 -50.33 -7.21
N THR A 174 7.99 -49.66 -7.37
CA THR A 174 6.70 -50.14 -6.90
C THR A 174 6.17 -51.27 -7.78
N ALA A 175 6.32 -51.17 -9.10
CA ALA A 175 5.94 -52.23 -10.05
C ALA A 175 6.72 -53.54 -9.82
N GLU A 176 7.95 -53.47 -9.31
CA GLU A 176 8.79 -54.63 -8.98
C GLU A 176 8.74 -55.05 -7.50
N GLY A 177 7.85 -54.46 -6.69
CA GLY A 177 7.72 -54.78 -5.26
C GLY A 177 8.86 -54.27 -4.36
N GLN A 178 9.83 -53.53 -4.90
CA GLN A 178 11.01 -53.00 -4.22
C GLN A 178 10.76 -51.69 -3.44
N LEU A 179 9.58 -51.56 -2.80
CA LEU A 179 9.21 -50.38 -2.03
C LEU A 179 10.23 -50.01 -0.91
N PRO A 180 10.85 -50.95 -0.17
CA PRO A 180 11.88 -50.63 0.82
C PRO A 180 13.11 -49.92 0.22
N LEU A 181 13.50 -50.27 -1.02
CA LEU A 181 14.61 -49.64 -1.72
C LEU A 181 14.30 -48.18 -2.07
N TYR A 182 13.06 -47.89 -2.47
CA TYR A 182 12.60 -46.52 -2.71
C TYR A 182 12.62 -45.66 -1.44
N VAL A 183 12.17 -46.20 -0.30
CA VAL A 183 12.22 -45.50 1.00
C VAL A 183 13.67 -45.21 1.40
N LYS A 184 14.58 -46.18 1.20
CA LYS A 184 16.02 -45.99 1.45
C LYS A 184 16.59 -44.86 0.57
N LEU A 185 16.27 -44.84 -0.73
CA LEU A 185 16.68 -43.77 -1.64
C LEU A 185 16.14 -42.40 -1.22
N LEU A 186 14.87 -42.30 -0.80
CA LEU A 186 14.31 -41.04 -0.31
C LEU A 186 15.05 -40.49 0.91
N THR A 187 15.38 -41.36 1.88
CA THR A 187 16.18 -40.97 3.05
C THR A 187 17.59 -40.52 2.64
N THR A 188 18.22 -41.23 1.72
CA THR A 188 19.53 -40.88 1.15
C THR A 188 19.49 -39.50 0.47
N VAL A 189 18.48 -39.21 -0.36
CA VAL A 189 18.29 -37.88 -0.99
C VAL A 189 18.03 -36.79 0.05
N LYS A 190 17.19 -37.05 1.07
CA LYS A 190 16.94 -36.10 2.17
C LYS A 190 18.21 -35.74 2.96
N ASN A 191 19.13 -36.69 3.09
CA ASN A 191 20.42 -36.50 3.76
C ASN A 191 21.47 -35.77 2.88
N GLY A 192 21.11 -35.33 1.67
CA GLY A 192 22.01 -34.60 0.77
C GLY A 192 23.03 -35.48 0.03
N ALA A 193 22.75 -36.78 -0.08
CA ALA A 193 23.63 -37.76 -0.70
C ALA A 193 24.03 -37.44 -2.15
N GLY A 194 25.26 -37.80 -2.51
CA GLY A 194 25.81 -37.58 -3.84
C GLY A 194 25.25 -38.52 -4.91
N ARG A 195 25.45 -38.15 -6.20
CA ARG A 195 25.09 -38.99 -7.37
C ARG A 195 25.66 -40.42 -7.25
N THR A 196 26.87 -40.56 -6.70
CA THR A 196 27.55 -41.85 -6.50
C THR A 196 26.83 -42.76 -5.49
N GLU A 197 26.24 -42.20 -4.44
CA GLU A 197 25.51 -42.95 -3.41
C GLU A 197 24.13 -43.36 -3.91
N MET A 198 23.44 -42.46 -4.62
CA MET A 198 22.20 -42.80 -5.34
C MET A 198 22.44 -43.90 -6.39
N ALA A 199 23.53 -43.81 -7.15
CA ALA A 199 23.90 -44.83 -8.14
C ALA A 199 24.20 -46.20 -7.50
N LYS A 200 24.86 -46.23 -6.33
CA LYS A 200 25.09 -47.47 -5.57
C LYS A 200 23.79 -48.14 -5.11
N LEU A 201 22.80 -47.36 -4.66
CA LEU A 201 21.48 -47.89 -4.30
C LEU A 201 20.67 -48.39 -5.50
N LEU A 202 20.94 -47.85 -6.69
CA LEU A 202 20.26 -48.19 -7.94
C LEU A 202 21.12 -49.09 -8.86
N ALA A 203 22.09 -49.83 -8.32
CA ALA A 203 23.03 -50.62 -9.11
C ALA A 203 22.37 -51.71 -9.98
N GLY A 204 21.17 -52.19 -9.63
CA GLY A 204 20.36 -53.09 -10.45
C GLY A 204 19.54 -52.42 -11.56
N TYR A 205 19.56 -51.08 -11.65
CA TYR A 205 18.69 -50.25 -12.48
C TYR A 205 19.49 -49.26 -13.35
N PRO A 206 20.22 -49.73 -14.38
CA PRO A 206 21.11 -48.88 -15.18
C PRO A 206 20.37 -47.75 -15.93
N ASP A 207 19.11 -47.97 -16.30
CA ASP A 207 18.24 -46.96 -16.91
C ASP A 207 17.85 -45.83 -15.94
N LEU A 208 17.78 -46.12 -14.63
CA LEU A 208 17.57 -45.12 -13.59
C LEU A 208 18.90 -44.42 -13.24
N VAL A 209 20.03 -45.13 -13.22
CA VAL A 209 21.35 -44.54 -12.93
C VAL A 209 21.77 -43.49 -13.96
N THR A 210 21.53 -43.75 -15.25
CA THR A 210 21.77 -42.76 -16.33
C THR A 210 20.92 -41.50 -16.19
N LYS A 211 19.72 -41.63 -15.60
CA LYS A 211 18.74 -40.56 -15.37
C LYS A 211 18.97 -39.73 -14.09
N ILE A 212 19.94 -40.06 -13.23
CA ILE A 212 20.21 -39.28 -12.01
C ILE A 212 20.67 -37.87 -12.42
N PRO A 213 19.95 -36.80 -12.03
CA PRO A 213 20.32 -35.44 -12.38
C PRO A 213 21.66 -35.05 -11.80
N MET A 214 22.49 -34.38 -12.60
CA MET A 214 23.75 -33.83 -12.11
C MET A 214 23.44 -32.68 -11.14
N PRO A 215 24.04 -32.64 -9.94
CA PRO A 215 23.86 -31.53 -9.03
C PRO A 215 24.40 -30.27 -9.71
N LYS A 216 23.53 -29.29 -9.95
CA LYS A 216 23.98 -27.98 -10.43
C LYS A 216 24.99 -27.44 -9.41
N ALA A 217 26.19 -27.12 -9.88
CA ALA A 217 27.24 -26.60 -9.03
C ALA A 217 26.76 -25.28 -8.41
N VAL A 218 26.28 -25.35 -7.16
CA VAL A 218 25.81 -24.19 -6.43
C VAL A 218 27.05 -23.38 -6.06
N ALA A 219 27.34 -22.35 -6.86
CA ALA A 219 28.36 -21.35 -6.53
C ALA A 219 28.03 -20.76 -5.16
N LYS A 220 28.84 -21.13 -4.16
CA LYS A 220 28.52 -20.95 -2.74
C LYS A 220 29.19 -19.67 -2.21
N PRO A 221 28.46 -18.58 -1.95
CA PRO A 221 29.01 -17.48 -1.16
C PRO A 221 29.18 -17.96 0.28
N ALA A 222 30.38 -17.83 0.84
CA ALA A 222 30.67 -18.26 2.20
C ALA A 222 30.25 -17.18 3.22
N SER A 223 29.38 -17.54 4.15
CA SER A 223 29.24 -16.86 5.45
C SER A 223 28.65 -17.84 6.44
N GLN A 224 29.48 -18.28 7.39
CA GLN A 224 29.04 -19.08 8.54
C GLN A 224 28.54 -18.15 9.64
N LYS A 225 27.55 -18.60 10.40
CA LYS A 225 27.14 -17.98 11.67
C LYS A 225 27.14 -19.07 12.74
N PRO A 226 27.74 -18.89 13.93
CA PRO A 226 27.77 -19.93 14.95
C PRO A 226 26.40 -20.13 15.61
N GLN A 227 26.07 -21.38 15.94
CA GLN A 227 24.98 -21.72 16.83
C GLN A 227 25.52 -21.93 18.25
N ALA A 228 24.76 -21.50 19.26
CA ALA A 228 24.97 -21.86 20.66
C ALA A 228 23.82 -22.77 21.12
N ALA A 229 24.16 -23.86 21.80
CA ALA A 229 23.21 -24.87 22.25
C ALA A 229 22.51 -24.49 23.56
N LYS A 230 21.32 -25.06 23.81
CA LYS A 230 20.85 -25.29 25.18
C LYS A 230 19.88 -26.47 25.31
N GLU A 231 20.15 -27.24 26.35
CA GLU A 231 19.43 -28.40 26.87
C GLU A 231 19.11 -28.10 28.37
N VAL A 232 18.18 -28.74 29.07
CA VAL A 232 17.29 -29.89 28.79
C VAL A 232 15.90 -29.61 29.44
N GLN A 233 14.88 -30.44 29.19
CA GLN A 233 14.13 -31.23 30.20
C GLN A 233 12.61 -31.38 29.98
N VAL A 234 12.14 -32.58 30.33
CA VAL A 234 10.78 -33.11 30.18
C VAL A 234 10.17 -33.35 31.56
N GLN A 235 8.93 -32.95 31.79
CA GLN A 235 8.08 -33.56 32.82
C GLN A 235 6.66 -33.79 32.29
N GLN A 236 6.18 -35.02 32.45
CA GLN A 236 4.78 -35.40 32.21
C GLN A 236 3.99 -35.25 33.51
N LYS A 237 2.74 -34.74 33.45
CA LYS A 237 1.72 -35.18 34.42
C LYS A 237 0.27 -35.02 33.93
N GLN A 238 -0.38 -36.17 33.83
CA GLN A 238 -1.79 -36.49 34.13
C GLN A 238 -2.92 -35.62 33.53
N GLN A 239 -3.66 -36.25 32.61
CA GLN A 239 -5.06 -35.96 32.33
C GLN A 239 -5.92 -36.05 33.60
N VAL A 240 -6.79 -35.06 33.79
CA VAL A 240 -8.05 -35.19 34.54
C VAL A 240 -9.15 -34.60 33.68
N VAL A 241 -10.26 -35.32 33.52
CA VAL A 241 -11.43 -34.87 32.76
C VAL A 241 -12.47 -34.32 33.74
N PRO A 242 -12.85 -33.03 33.65
CA PRO A 242 -14.07 -32.53 34.27
C PRO A 242 -15.17 -32.30 33.24
N SER A 243 -16.34 -32.81 33.59
CA SER A 243 -17.68 -32.61 33.04
C SER A 243 -17.92 -31.24 32.38
N LYS A 244 -18.47 -31.27 31.16
CA LYS A 244 -18.89 -30.11 30.35
C LYS A 244 -19.96 -29.27 31.10
N PRO A 245 -19.66 -28.03 31.56
CA PRO A 245 -20.67 -27.11 32.05
C PRO A 245 -21.46 -26.53 30.87
N ALA A 246 -22.67 -26.02 31.14
CA ALA A 246 -23.47 -25.35 30.13
C ALA A 246 -22.72 -24.18 29.50
N GLU A 247 -22.90 -24.01 28.19
CA GLU A 247 -22.18 -23.06 27.35
C GLU A 247 -22.65 -21.62 27.62
N THR A 248 -22.12 -21.04 28.70
CA THR A 248 -22.34 -19.63 29.04
C THR A 248 -21.74 -18.78 27.93
N ALA A 249 -22.60 -18.15 27.12
CA ALA A 249 -22.21 -17.34 25.97
C ALA A 249 -21.03 -16.42 26.35
N ALA A 250 -19.87 -16.67 25.75
CA ALA A 250 -18.63 -16.00 26.12
C ALA A 250 -18.80 -14.50 25.87
N ARG A 251 -18.71 -13.69 26.94
CA ARG A 251 -18.77 -12.23 26.79
C ARG A 251 -17.69 -11.80 25.79
N PRO A 252 -18.03 -10.94 24.80
CA PRO A 252 -17.06 -10.51 23.80
C PRO A 252 -15.85 -9.90 24.51
N LYS A 253 -14.65 -10.31 24.09
CA LYS A 253 -13.41 -9.82 24.68
C LYS A 253 -13.27 -8.33 24.38
N THR A 254 -13.48 -7.49 25.38
CA THR A 254 -13.18 -6.07 25.30
C THR A 254 -11.67 -5.88 25.29
N CYS A 255 -11.15 -5.21 24.27
CA CYS A 255 -9.74 -4.80 24.18
C CYS A 255 -9.43 -3.78 25.29
N ASP A 256 -8.36 -4.00 26.05
CA ASP A 256 -7.90 -3.03 27.05
C ASP A 256 -7.07 -1.94 26.35
N VAL A 257 -7.69 -0.80 26.10
CA VAL A 257 -7.07 0.34 25.41
C VAL A 257 -5.80 0.84 26.12
N ASP A 258 -5.73 0.78 27.44
CA ASP A 258 -4.55 1.25 28.17
C ASP A 258 -3.38 0.28 28.03
N ALA A 259 -3.64 -1.03 28.18
CA ALA A 259 -2.63 -2.08 28.08
C ALA A 259 -2.20 -2.40 26.64
N GLU A 260 -3.15 -2.45 25.69
CA GLU A 260 -2.92 -2.92 24.31
C GLU A 260 -2.58 -1.79 23.34
N VAL A 261 -3.12 -0.57 23.55
CA VAL A 261 -2.88 0.58 22.66
C VAL A 261 -1.94 1.59 23.31
N LEU A 262 -2.34 2.21 24.43
CA LEU A 262 -1.63 3.37 24.98
C LEU A 262 -0.26 3.03 25.59
N ALA A 263 -0.08 1.83 26.15
CA ALA A 263 1.20 1.37 26.70
C ALA A 263 2.39 1.54 25.73
N ALA A 264 2.16 1.33 24.42
CA ALA A 264 3.19 1.51 23.39
C ALA A 264 3.63 2.96 23.16
N PHE A 265 2.93 3.94 23.74
CA PHE A 265 3.16 5.39 23.58
C PHE A 265 3.49 6.11 24.89
N ARG A 266 3.29 5.50 26.08
CA ARG A 266 3.55 6.14 27.39
C ARG A 266 5.03 6.56 27.61
N GLY A 267 5.97 6.05 26.82
CA GLY A 267 7.38 6.48 26.81
C GLY A 267 7.71 7.63 25.84
N LEU A 268 6.72 8.25 25.21
CA LEU A 268 6.88 9.36 24.27
C LEU A 268 6.23 10.64 24.84
N ALA A 269 6.68 11.81 24.39
CA ALA A 269 5.91 13.04 24.59
C ALA A 269 4.51 12.88 23.94
N THR A 270 3.46 13.35 24.60
CA THR A 270 2.07 13.10 24.21
C THR A 270 1.76 13.51 22.76
N THR A 271 2.30 14.64 22.32
CA THR A 271 2.19 15.12 20.92
C THR A 271 2.82 14.14 19.93
N ALA A 272 4.02 13.62 20.23
CA ALA A 272 4.69 12.61 19.41
C ALA A 272 3.97 11.25 19.45
N GLY A 273 3.38 10.89 20.60
CA GLY A 273 2.50 9.74 20.75
C GLY A 273 1.29 9.84 19.82
N LEU A 274 0.56 10.96 19.89
CA LEU A 274 -0.60 11.24 19.04
C LEU A 274 -0.24 11.21 17.55
N VAL A 275 0.84 11.92 17.14
CA VAL A 275 1.33 11.90 15.76
C VAL A 275 1.65 10.48 15.30
N ARG A 276 2.30 9.66 16.13
CA ARG A 276 2.65 8.27 15.78
C ARG A 276 1.43 7.36 15.67
N LEU A 277 0.44 7.55 16.54
CA LEU A 277 -0.82 6.79 16.56
C LEU A 277 -1.69 7.14 15.35
N THR A 278 -1.94 8.43 15.12
CA THR A 278 -2.75 8.96 14.00
C THR A 278 -2.10 8.70 12.64
N LEU A 279 -0.76 8.78 12.54
CA LEU A 279 -0.05 8.76 11.25
C LEU A 279 0.88 7.55 11.08
N ARG A 280 0.42 6.32 11.39
CA ARG A 280 1.23 5.08 11.28
C ARG A 280 1.96 4.92 9.94
N ARG A 281 1.35 5.34 8.81
CA ARG A 281 1.91 5.25 7.44
C ARG A 281 2.18 6.59 6.75
N ALA A 282 1.93 7.73 7.39
CA ALA A 282 2.06 9.02 6.71
C ALA A 282 3.53 9.45 6.50
N ARG A 283 3.74 10.38 5.57
CA ARG A 283 5.08 10.89 5.23
C ARG A 283 5.68 11.68 6.40
N PRO A 284 7.03 11.70 6.56
CA PRO A 284 7.68 12.51 7.61
C PRO A 284 7.27 13.98 7.61
N THR A 285 7.01 14.57 6.43
CA THR A 285 6.53 15.94 6.29
C THR A 285 5.13 16.16 6.88
N GLN A 286 4.21 15.21 6.71
CA GLN A 286 2.87 15.26 7.30
C GLN A 286 2.94 15.12 8.82
N ARG A 287 3.79 14.21 9.31
CA ARG A 287 4.06 14.07 10.75
C ARG A 287 4.63 15.35 11.37
N LEU A 288 5.58 16.00 10.68
CA LEU A 288 6.18 17.25 11.14
C LEU A 288 5.19 18.43 11.12
N ARG A 289 4.31 18.52 10.11
CA ARG A 289 3.22 19.51 10.07
C ARG A 289 2.26 19.33 11.24
N LEU A 290 1.77 18.11 11.46
CA LEU A 290 0.88 17.80 12.57
C LEU A 290 1.57 18.08 13.92
N LEU A 291 2.83 17.69 14.11
CA LEU A 291 3.58 17.97 15.33
C LEU A 291 3.67 19.48 15.62
N ARG A 292 4.06 20.29 14.63
CA ARG A 292 4.15 21.75 14.77
C ARG A 292 2.79 22.38 15.10
N TYR A 293 1.71 21.92 14.46
CA TYR A 293 0.37 22.37 14.77
C TYR A 293 -0.01 22.09 16.24
N LEU A 294 0.25 20.86 16.71
CA LEU A 294 -0.01 20.49 18.11
C LEU A 294 0.83 21.31 19.09
N GLU A 295 2.09 21.60 18.76
CA GLU A 295 2.98 22.47 19.55
C GLU A 295 2.42 23.90 19.62
N THR A 296 1.98 24.48 18.49
CA THR A 296 1.32 25.81 18.49
C THR A 296 0.00 25.82 19.25
N PHE A 297 -0.77 24.74 19.19
CA PHE A 297 -2.06 24.63 19.89
C PHE A 297 -1.86 24.56 21.41
N ALA A 298 -0.88 23.77 21.87
CA ALA A 298 -0.53 23.64 23.28
C ALA A 298 -0.03 24.95 23.91
N GLN A 299 0.53 25.87 23.11
CA GLN A 299 0.98 27.19 23.57
C GLN A 299 -0.15 28.24 23.61
N GLY A 300 -1.19 28.09 22.78
CA GLY A 300 -2.16 29.16 22.52
C GLY A 300 -3.43 29.18 23.39
N GLN A 301 -3.76 28.10 24.11
CA GLN A 301 -5.05 28.00 24.81
C GLN A 301 -4.95 27.90 26.34
N VAL A 302 -5.24 29.01 27.01
CA VAL A 302 -5.26 29.09 28.48
C VAL A 302 -6.66 28.97 29.10
N GLN A 303 -7.76 29.30 28.39
CA GLN A 303 -9.08 29.49 29.05
C GLN A 303 -10.34 28.97 28.33
N ALA A 304 -10.26 28.33 27.15
CA ALA A 304 -11.46 27.76 26.52
C ALA A 304 -11.94 26.47 27.21
N LYS A 305 -13.26 26.32 27.40
CA LYS A 305 -13.90 25.16 28.04
C LYS A 305 -13.75 23.90 27.17
N ARG A 306 -12.80 23.03 27.57
CA ARG A 306 -12.52 21.74 26.92
C ARG A 306 -13.80 20.96 26.65
N GLN A 307 -14.07 20.67 25.37
CA GLN A 307 -15.30 20.00 24.93
C GLN A 307 -15.01 18.87 23.93
N VAL A 308 -15.66 17.72 24.14
CA VAL A 308 -15.83 16.66 23.14
C VAL A 308 -17.30 16.63 22.71
N ILE A 309 -17.52 16.69 21.41
CA ILE A 309 -18.82 16.67 20.74
C ILE A 309 -18.97 15.27 20.13
N PHE A 310 -19.99 14.54 20.56
CA PHE A 310 -20.32 13.22 20.05
C PHE A 310 -21.39 13.36 18.98
N CYS A 311 -21.03 13.08 17.74
CA CYS A 311 -21.90 13.21 16.58
C CYS A 311 -22.60 11.88 16.33
N GLN A 312 -23.89 11.80 16.63
CA GLN A 312 -24.69 10.60 16.35
C GLN A 312 -25.40 10.79 15.02
N ARG A 313 -25.03 9.97 14.03
CA ARG A 313 -25.62 10.01 12.69
C ARG A 313 -26.85 9.12 12.62
N SER A 314 -28.01 9.70 12.35
CA SER A 314 -29.22 8.95 11.98
C SER A 314 -29.22 8.59 10.49
N SER A 315 -28.75 9.51 9.65
CA SER A 315 -28.99 9.54 8.21
C SER A 315 -27.97 10.37 7.44
N ALA A 316 -27.55 11.51 8.00
CA ALA A 316 -26.64 12.48 7.36
C ALA A 316 -25.43 11.86 6.65
N ASP A 317 -25.08 12.41 5.50
CA ASP A 317 -23.94 11.96 4.71
C ASP A 317 -22.61 12.37 5.36
N PHE A 318 -21.52 11.70 4.98
CA PHE A 318 -20.23 11.95 5.63
C PHE A 318 -19.66 13.34 5.31
N SER A 319 -20.00 13.90 4.14
CA SER A 319 -19.70 15.28 3.75
C SER A 319 -20.25 16.28 4.74
N ASP A 320 -21.53 16.14 5.08
CA ASP A 320 -22.33 17.13 5.79
C ASP A 320 -21.89 17.18 7.26
N VAL A 321 -21.54 16.01 7.80
CA VAL A 321 -20.92 15.84 9.11
C VAL A 321 -19.57 16.56 9.15
N VAL A 322 -18.70 16.35 8.16
CA VAL A 322 -17.40 17.05 8.08
C VAL A 322 -17.58 18.56 7.91
N GLU A 323 -18.54 19.02 7.11
CA GLU A 323 -18.83 20.44 6.91
C GLU A 323 -19.33 21.11 8.21
N ALA A 324 -20.29 20.49 8.90
CA ALA A 324 -20.82 20.96 10.18
C ALA A 324 -19.75 21.01 11.28
N MET A 325 -18.77 20.10 11.25
CA MET A 325 -17.61 20.11 12.14
C MET A 325 -16.64 21.24 11.78
N THR A 326 -16.29 21.39 10.49
CA THR A 326 -15.38 22.44 10.00
C THR A 326 -15.92 23.84 10.30
N ALA A 327 -17.23 24.06 10.16
CA ALA A 327 -17.91 25.32 10.48
C ALA A 327 -17.82 25.71 11.98
N ARG A 328 -17.49 24.77 12.87
CA ARG A 328 -17.34 24.96 14.32
C ARG A 328 -15.89 25.05 14.79
N LEU A 329 -14.90 24.86 13.90
CA LEU A 329 -13.49 25.03 14.24
C LEU A 329 -13.16 26.53 14.37
N PRO A 330 -12.29 26.93 15.31
CA PRO A 330 -11.99 28.35 15.56
C PRO A 330 -11.23 29.07 14.43
N HIS A 331 -10.77 28.35 13.39
CA HIS A 331 -9.99 28.91 12.27
C HIS A 331 -10.41 28.27 10.93
N PRO A 332 -11.64 28.50 10.43
CA PRO A 332 -12.08 27.92 9.17
C PRO A 332 -11.22 28.46 8.02
N GLY A 333 -10.42 27.58 7.40
CA GLY A 333 -9.51 27.91 6.31
C GLY A 333 -8.03 27.57 6.55
N SER A 334 -7.65 26.95 7.68
CA SER A 334 -6.29 26.44 7.87
C SER A 334 -6.07 25.09 7.13
N ASP A 335 -4.83 24.58 7.09
CA ASP A 335 -4.40 23.43 6.26
C ASP A 335 -5.26 22.18 6.54
N SER A 336 -6.33 21.98 5.74
CA SER A 336 -7.46 21.05 5.99
C SER A 336 -7.08 19.59 6.25
N LEU A 337 -5.84 19.19 5.92
CA LEU A 337 -5.30 17.90 6.31
C LEU A 337 -5.12 17.81 7.83
N THR A 338 -4.63 18.85 8.47
CA THR A 338 -4.31 18.87 9.90
C THR A 338 -5.58 18.84 10.76
N GLU A 339 -6.62 19.56 10.33
CA GLU A 339 -7.95 19.54 10.94
C GLU A 339 -8.60 18.15 10.83
N ARG A 340 -8.56 17.53 9.65
CA ARG A 340 -8.97 16.12 9.44
C ARG A 340 -8.18 15.12 10.28
N LEU A 341 -6.92 15.43 10.63
CA LEU A 341 -6.09 14.58 11.50
C LEU A 341 -6.28 14.84 12.99
N ALA A 342 -6.87 15.98 13.38
CA ALA A 342 -7.36 16.21 14.74
C ALA A 342 -8.72 15.53 14.99
N HIS A 343 -9.56 15.43 13.96
CA HIS A 343 -10.85 14.74 14.01
C HIS A 343 -10.72 13.22 14.19
N ILE A 344 -11.60 12.57 14.97
CA ILE A 344 -11.63 11.12 15.16
C ILE A 344 -12.92 10.55 14.56
N CYS A 345 -12.84 10.09 13.32
CA CYS A 345 -13.98 9.71 12.49
C CYS A 345 -14.14 8.18 12.38
N ALA A 346 -14.85 7.59 13.35
CA ALA A 346 -15.39 6.24 13.27
C ALA A 346 -14.37 5.10 13.06
N VAL A 347 -14.89 3.88 13.05
CA VAL A 347 -14.19 2.69 12.55
C VAL A 347 -13.62 2.92 11.12
N LYS A 348 -14.23 3.81 10.33
CA LYS A 348 -13.78 4.19 8.98
C LYS A 348 -12.42 4.93 8.95
N ASP A 349 -12.01 5.69 9.97
CA ASP A 349 -10.65 6.29 10.00
C ASP A 349 -9.53 5.22 9.93
N PHE A 350 -9.79 4.02 10.45
CA PHE A 350 -8.89 2.89 10.27
C PHE A 350 -8.94 2.41 8.80
N PHE A 351 -10.12 2.01 8.34
CA PHE A 351 -10.34 1.44 6.99
C PHE A 351 -10.05 2.39 5.82
N THR A 352 -10.02 3.72 6.02
CA THR A 352 -9.65 4.70 4.97
C THR A 352 -8.15 4.85 4.77
N THR A 353 -7.32 4.43 5.75
CA THR A 353 -5.85 4.42 5.62
C THR A 353 -5.30 3.10 5.10
N PHE A 354 -6.13 2.06 5.11
CA PHE A 354 -5.99 0.95 4.19
C PHE A 354 -6.55 1.42 2.85
N GLU A 355 -5.82 1.18 1.76
CA GLU A 355 -6.49 1.15 0.46
C GLU A 355 -7.51 0.01 0.61
N HIS A 356 -8.81 0.25 0.36
CA HIS A 356 -9.82 -0.82 0.39
C HIS A 356 -9.31 -1.94 -0.52
N ASP A 357 -8.74 -2.97 0.10
CA ASP A 357 -8.38 -4.20 -0.58
C ASP A 357 -9.74 -4.84 -0.82
N ASP A 358 -10.16 -5.00 -2.08
CA ASP A 358 -11.54 -5.36 -2.44
C ASP A 358 -11.99 -6.68 -1.77
N ARG A 359 -11.05 -7.43 -1.19
CA ARG A 359 -11.27 -8.55 -0.26
C ARG A 359 -11.93 -8.15 1.06
N GLU A 360 -11.40 -7.19 1.81
CA GLU A 360 -11.92 -6.83 3.14
C GLU A 360 -13.39 -6.40 3.08
N ALA A 361 -13.81 -5.78 1.98
CA ALA A 361 -15.21 -5.37 1.74
C ALA A 361 -16.18 -6.54 1.49
N ASN A 362 -15.67 -7.75 1.20
CA ASN A 362 -16.46 -8.96 0.92
C ASN A 362 -16.42 -10.00 2.06
N ASP A 363 -15.56 -9.81 3.07
CA ASP A 363 -15.48 -10.70 4.23
C ASP A 363 -16.77 -10.62 5.08
N ALA A 364 -17.14 -11.71 5.75
CA ALA A 364 -18.36 -11.72 6.57
C ALA A 364 -18.23 -10.80 7.79
N VAL A 365 -19.32 -10.17 8.23
CA VAL A 365 -19.34 -9.22 9.37
C VAL A 365 -18.72 -9.83 10.65
N SER A 366 -18.92 -11.13 10.88
CA SER A 366 -18.33 -11.87 12.00
C SER A 366 -16.80 -12.05 11.91
N GLU A 367 -16.24 -12.03 10.71
CA GLU A 367 -14.79 -12.10 10.48
C GLU A 367 -14.14 -10.72 10.61
N GLN A 368 -14.90 -9.65 10.33
CA GLN A 368 -14.50 -8.26 10.53
C GLN A 368 -14.59 -7.80 12.00
N GLU A 369 -15.46 -8.40 12.82
CA GLU A 369 -15.68 -8.03 14.23
C GLU A 369 -14.37 -7.79 15.05
N PRO A 370 -13.36 -8.68 15.07
CA PRO A 370 -12.12 -8.42 15.79
C PRO A 370 -11.35 -7.20 15.26
N ASN A 371 -11.37 -6.95 13.95
CA ASN A 371 -10.73 -5.78 13.35
C ASN A 371 -11.47 -4.49 13.71
N ILE A 372 -12.81 -4.54 13.76
CA ILE A 372 -13.67 -3.42 14.20
C ILE A 372 -13.40 -3.08 15.67
N LEU A 373 -13.35 -4.09 16.56
CA LEU A 373 -13.05 -3.90 17.98
C LEU A 373 -11.64 -3.31 18.19
N ALA A 374 -10.64 -3.81 17.45
CA ALA A 374 -9.30 -3.24 17.47
C ALA A 374 -9.28 -1.77 16.96
N ALA A 375 -9.97 -1.47 15.86
CA ALA A 375 -10.06 -0.10 15.33
C ALA A 375 -10.69 0.87 16.34
N ARG A 376 -11.76 0.46 17.03
CA ARG A 376 -12.38 1.25 18.12
C ARG A 376 -11.40 1.50 19.27
N ALA A 377 -10.68 0.48 19.72
CA ALA A 377 -9.66 0.65 20.77
C ALA A 377 -8.55 1.63 20.35
N TRP A 378 -8.11 1.59 19.09
CA TRP A 378 -7.13 2.55 18.56
C TRP A 378 -7.66 3.98 18.50
N ASN A 379 -8.93 4.17 18.10
CA ASN A 379 -9.59 5.47 18.12
C ASN A 379 -9.79 6.01 19.55
N GLU A 380 -10.13 5.15 20.50
CA GLU A 380 -10.30 5.52 21.91
C GLU A 380 -8.96 5.97 22.52
N GLY A 381 -7.86 5.28 22.19
CA GLY A 381 -6.50 5.72 22.53
C GLY A 381 -6.13 7.05 21.85
N ARG A 382 -6.57 7.28 20.60
CA ARG A 382 -6.34 8.54 19.88
C ARG A 382 -7.08 9.70 20.55
N LEU A 383 -8.31 9.48 21.00
CA LEU A 383 -9.09 10.48 21.72
C LEU A 383 -8.39 10.85 23.03
N GLN A 384 -7.90 9.86 23.79
CA GLN A 384 -7.13 10.14 25.00
C GLN A 384 -5.89 10.99 24.73
N LEU A 385 -5.04 10.61 23.77
CA LEU A 385 -3.83 11.38 23.47
C LEU A 385 -4.16 12.79 22.95
N ALA A 386 -5.24 12.95 22.18
CA ALA A 386 -5.74 14.26 21.75
C ALA A 386 -6.20 15.14 22.92
N MET A 387 -6.90 14.56 23.90
CA MET A 387 -7.33 15.24 25.13
C MET A 387 -6.16 15.55 26.08
N GLU A 388 -5.18 14.66 26.19
CA GLU A 388 -3.95 14.88 26.97
C GLU A 388 -3.07 15.99 26.35
N VAL A 389 -3.09 16.17 25.02
CA VAL A 389 -2.46 17.32 24.32
C VAL A 389 -3.27 18.62 24.49
N GLY A 390 -4.57 18.53 24.85
CA GLY A 390 -5.44 19.69 25.05
C GLY A 390 -6.16 20.17 23.79
N ILE A 391 -6.29 19.35 22.75
CA ILE A 391 -7.02 19.70 21.52
C ILE A 391 -8.51 19.94 21.85
N GLN A 392 -9.10 20.99 21.28
CA GLN A 392 -10.54 21.27 21.37
C GLN A 392 -11.05 22.19 20.23
N PRO A 393 -12.32 22.11 19.83
CA PRO A 393 -13.25 21.01 20.16
C PRO A 393 -12.77 19.70 19.52
N LEU A 394 -13.01 18.59 20.23
CA LEU A 394 -12.84 17.24 19.66
C LEU A 394 -14.20 16.72 19.23
N PHE A 395 -14.22 15.95 18.17
CA PHE A 395 -15.44 15.39 17.59
C PHE A 395 -15.27 13.88 17.40
N VAL A 396 -16.33 13.14 17.69
CA VAL A 396 -16.36 11.67 17.63
C VAL A 396 -17.65 11.19 16.95
N ASP A 397 -17.50 10.57 15.79
CA ASP A 397 -18.50 9.72 15.12
C ASP A 397 -18.08 8.26 15.38
N ASP A 398 -18.97 7.37 15.86
CA ASP A 398 -18.74 5.91 15.91
C ASP A 398 -20.08 5.18 15.69
N PRO A 399 -20.45 4.88 14.44
CA PRO A 399 -21.75 4.33 14.12
C PRO A 399 -21.91 2.92 14.70
N GLY A 400 -23.11 2.64 15.21
CA GLY A 400 -23.44 1.37 15.86
C GLY A 400 -22.95 1.23 17.30
N VAL A 401 -22.35 2.28 17.90
CA VAL A 401 -22.12 2.36 19.35
C VAL A 401 -23.09 3.34 19.98
N ARG A 402 -23.67 2.98 21.14
CA ARG A 402 -24.34 3.96 22.00
C ARG A 402 -23.27 4.87 22.61
N LEU A 403 -23.02 6.02 22.00
CA LEU A 403 -21.91 6.91 22.36
C LEU A 403 -21.93 7.27 23.86
N ALA A 404 -23.11 7.46 24.47
CA ALA A 404 -23.28 7.71 25.90
C ALA A 404 -22.70 6.62 26.83
N GLU A 405 -22.68 5.36 26.38
CA GLU A 405 -22.18 4.18 27.12
C GLU A 405 -20.72 3.83 26.74
N SER A 406 -20.14 4.54 25.76
CA SER A 406 -18.82 4.22 25.18
C SER A 406 -17.62 4.50 26.11
N GLY A 407 -16.47 3.91 25.79
CA GLY A 407 -15.21 4.23 26.47
C GLY A 407 -14.76 5.69 26.24
N TYR A 408 -15.07 6.26 25.07
CA TYR A 408 -14.79 7.67 24.75
C TYR A 408 -15.37 8.64 25.80
N VAL A 409 -16.65 8.49 26.18
CA VAL A 409 -17.31 9.37 27.16
C VAL A 409 -16.70 9.23 28.56
N ARG A 410 -16.30 8.01 28.94
CA ARG A 410 -15.59 7.77 30.21
C ARG A 410 -14.23 8.48 30.24
N ARG A 411 -13.45 8.40 29.16
CA ARG A 411 -12.14 9.08 29.05
C ARG A 411 -12.27 10.60 28.99
N ALA A 412 -13.27 11.13 28.28
CA ALA A 412 -13.55 12.56 28.23
C ALA A 412 -13.85 13.12 29.64
N LYS A 413 -14.75 12.47 30.38
CA LYS A 413 -15.06 12.84 31.77
C LYS A 413 -13.83 12.73 32.69
N ALA A 414 -13.03 11.67 32.55
CA ALA A 414 -11.82 11.46 33.35
C ALA A 414 -10.75 12.55 33.14
N LEU A 415 -10.66 13.15 31.94
CA LEU A 415 -9.76 14.26 31.62
C LEU A 415 -10.40 15.65 31.75
N GLY A 416 -11.59 15.74 32.36
CA GLY A 416 -12.28 17.02 32.62
C GLY A 416 -12.85 17.70 31.38
N TYR A 417 -13.01 16.98 30.26
CA TYR A 417 -13.70 17.50 29.08
C TYR A 417 -15.22 17.47 29.29
N ALA A 418 -15.89 18.58 28.92
CA ALA A 418 -17.33 18.62 28.77
C ALA A 418 -17.77 17.72 27.61
N VAL A 419 -18.84 16.97 27.81
CA VAL A 419 -19.41 16.06 26.81
C VAL A 419 -20.73 16.64 26.33
N SER A 420 -20.86 16.86 25.01
CA SER A 420 -22.15 17.12 24.36
C SER A 420 -22.45 16.04 23.34
N PHE A 421 -23.74 15.80 23.08
CA PHE A 421 -24.22 14.93 22.02
C PHE A 421 -24.99 15.79 21.02
N ASP A 422 -24.64 15.63 19.76
CA ASP A 422 -25.21 16.35 18.64
C ASP A 422 -25.79 15.33 17.66
N ASP A 423 -27.11 15.34 17.51
CA ASP A 423 -27.79 14.60 16.46
C ASP A 423 -27.63 15.38 15.14
N LEU A 424 -26.83 14.83 14.22
CA LEU A 424 -26.68 15.35 12.86
C LEU A 424 -27.63 14.57 11.96
N HIS A 425 -28.72 15.23 11.55
CA HIS A 425 -29.83 14.66 10.79
C HIS A 425 -29.58 14.66 9.28
#